data_AF-A0AAW7KFN7-F1
#
_entry.id   AF-A0AAW7KFN7-F1
#
_cell.length_a   1.000
_cell.length_b   1.000
_cell.length_c   1.000
_cell.angle_alpha   90.00
_cell.angle_beta   90.00
_cell.angle_gamma   90.00
#
_symmetry.space_group_name_H-M   'P 1'
#
loop_
_entity.id
_entity.type
_entity.pdbx_description
1 polymer ?
#
loop_
_entity_poly.entity_id
_entity_poly.type
_entity_poly.pdbx_seq_one_letter_code
_entity_poly.pdbx_strand_id
1 'polypeptide(L)'
;ALFKLEVALLKDKVTLTLDTTGPSLFKRGYRIEKGGAPLKENMAAALVMLTNWRKDRPFYDPVCGSGTICIEAALIGHNIAPGFNRSFTCETWDWVDPAIFEKVRNEAEAKADYDVELDICGSDVDGRMIEVARANAEEVG
;
A
#
# COMPACT_ATOMS: atom_id res chain seq x y z
N ALA A 1 -10.54 3.83 -22.54
CA ALA A 1 -9.56 2.96 -21.90
C ALA A 1 -8.13 3.31 -22.31
N LEU A 2 -7.16 3.32 -21.38
CA LEU A 2 -5.72 3.41 -21.67
C LEU A 2 -5.13 1.98 -21.71
N PHE A 3 -4.31 1.68 -22.72
CA PHE A 3 -3.61 0.38 -22.86
C PHE A 3 -2.11 0.61 -22.99
N LYS A 4 -1.39 0.68 -21.87
CA LYS A 4 0.04 0.97 -21.86
C LYS A 4 0.85 -0.30 -22.13
N LEU A 5 1.56 -0.33 -23.25
CA LEU A 5 2.45 -1.42 -23.63
C LEU A 5 3.87 -1.15 -23.13
N GLU A 6 4.53 -2.19 -22.64
CA GLU A 6 5.94 -2.17 -22.28
C GLU A 6 6.69 -3.24 -23.06
N VAL A 7 7.92 -2.89 -23.49
CA VAL A 7 8.79 -3.77 -24.27
C VAL A 7 10.10 -3.91 -23.51
N ALA A 8 10.43 -5.13 -23.10
CA ALA A 8 11.69 -5.46 -22.44
C ALA A 8 12.52 -6.39 -23.31
N LEU A 9 13.81 -6.09 -23.46
CA LEU A 9 14.76 -6.93 -24.19
C LEU A 9 15.82 -7.44 -23.22
N LEU A 10 15.97 -8.76 -23.15
CA LEU A 10 17.01 -9.40 -22.35
C LEU A 10 17.60 -10.60 -23.10
N LYS A 11 18.88 -10.53 -23.44
CA LYS A 11 19.62 -11.61 -24.14
C LYS A 11 18.85 -12.12 -25.37
N ASP A 12 18.55 -11.21 -26.30
CA ASP A 12 17.81 -11.47 -27.55
C ASP A 12 16.37 -11.98 -27.38
N LYS A 13 15.83 -11.95 -26.16
CA LYS A 13 14.41 -12.24 -25.90
C LYS A 13 13.64 -10.95 -25.71
N VAL A 14 12.64 -10.73 -26.56
CA VAL A 14 11.69 -9.62 -26.45
C VAL A 14 10.48 -10.09 -25.63
N THR A 15 10.16 -9.33 -24.59
CA THR A 15 8.93 -9.50 -23.81
C THR A 15 8.04 -8.29 -24.04
N LEU A 16 6.81 -8.53 -24.47
CA LEU A 16 5.77 -7.51 -24.62
C LEU A 16 4.75 -7.70 -23.49
N THR A 17 4.52 -6.65 -22.71
CA THR A 17 3.56 -6.66 -21.59
C THR A 17 2.56 -5.52 -21.72
N LEU A 18 1.36 -5.73 -21.17
CA LEU A 18 0.31 -4.73 -21.05
C LEU A 18 0.14 -4.39 -19.58
N ASP A 19 0.28 -3.12 -19.22
CA ASP A 19 0.13 -2.64 -17.84
C ASP A 19 -1.37 -2.55 -17.46
N THR A 20 -1.78 -3.43 -16.55
CA THR A 20 -3.13 -3.45 -15.96
C THR A 20 -3.29 -2.46 -14.80
N THR A 21 -2.18 -2.01 -14.23
CA THR A 21 -2.16 -1.27 -12.96
C THR A 21 -2.30 0.23 -13.18
N GLY A 22 -1.51 0.80 -14.09
CA GLY A 22 -1.37 2.25 -14.22
C GLY A 22 -0.36 2.82 -13.21
N PRO A 23 -0.75 3.71 -12.27
CA PRO A 23 0.20 4.22 -11.28
C PRO A 23 0.85 3.08 -10.50
N SER A 24 2.16 3.12 -10.26
CA SER A 24 2.87 2.05 -9.53
C SER A 24 2.14 1.62 -8.27
N LEU A 25 2.12 0.31 -7.98
CA LEU A 25 1.40 -0.27 -6.84
C LEU A 25 1.81 0.33 -5.50
N PHE A 26 3.02 0.90 -5.42
CA PHE A 26 3.42 1.51 -4.18
C PHE A 26 2.57 2.74 -3.80
N LYS A 27 1.87 3.36 -4.74
CA LYS A 27 0.96 4.48 -4.44
C LYS A 27 -0.38 3.93 -3.92
N ARG A 28 -0.54 3.75 -2.62
CA ARG A 28 -1.74 3.13 -2.03
C ARG A 28 -2.98 4.02 -2.11
N GLY A 29 -2.75 5.33 -2.10
CA GLY A 29 -3.80 6.35 -2.06
C GLY A 29 -3.64 7.29 -0.87
N TYR A 30 -3.06 6.81 0.24
CA TYR A 30 -3.07 7.53 1.52
C TYR A 30 -2.04 8.65 1.70
N ARG A 31 -1.02 8.71 0.83
CA ARG A 31 0.11 9.61 1.04
C ARG A 31 -0.20 11.00 0.50
N ILE A 32 -0.61 11.91 1.40
CA ILE A 32 -0.94 13.30 1.07
C ILE A 32 0.33 14.13 0.93
N GLU A 33 1.23 14.05 1.92
CA GLU A 33 2.51 14.76 1.91
C GLU A 33 3.71 13.80 2.02
N LYS A 34 4.83 14.22 1.44
CA LYS A 34 6.09 13.49 1.43
C LYS A 34 7.16 14.30 2.14
N GLY A 35 7.87 13.68 3.08
CA GLY A 35 9.16 14.21 3.54
C GLY A 35 10.21 14.21 2.42
N GLY A 36 11.45 14.60 2.74
CA GLY A 36 12.52 14.75 1.75
C GLY A 36 12.89 13.47 0.97
N ALA A 37 12.69 12.28 1.55
CA ALA A 37 12.97 11.00 0.91
C ALA A 37 12.25 9.82 1.60
N PRO A 38 10.92 9.67 1.48
CA PRO A 38 10.21 8.59 2.14
C PRO A 38 10.51 7.24 1.51
N LEU A 39 10.61 6.20 2.35
CA LEU A 39 10.67 4.81 1.94
C LEU A 39 9.43 4.48 1.09
N LYS A 40 9.63 3.78 -0.04
CA LYS A 40 8.49 3.27 -0.81
C LYS A 40 7.72 2.30 0.06
N GLU A 41 6.41 2.45 0.12
CA GLU A 41 5.58 1.71 1.05
C GLU A 41 5.61 0.20 0.73
N ASN A 42 5.97 -0.24 -0.50
CA ASN A 42 6.10 -1.66 -0.83
C ASN A 42 7.38 -2.26 -0.24
N MET A 43 8.42 -1.44 -0.11
CA MET A 43 9.60 -1.79 0.67
C MET A 43 9.26 -1.81 2.17
N ALA A 44 8.47 -0.87 2.66
CA ALA A 44 8.02 -0.87 4.06
C ALA A 44 7.22 -2.13 4.41
N ALA A 45 6.23 -2.51 3.60
CA ALA A 45 5.52 -3.79 3.75
C ALA A 45 6.47 -4.99 3.74
N ALA A 46 7.41 -5.03 2.80
CA ALA A 46 8.39 -6.11 2.73
C ALA A 46 9.25 -6.19 4.01
N LEU A 47 9.66 -5.05 4.58
CA LEU A 47 10.39 -5.02 5.84
C LEU A 47 9.57 -5.60 6.99
N VAL A 48 8.30 -5.20 7.12
CA VAL A 48 7.38 -5.75 8.14
C VAL A 48 7.25 -7.26 7.97
N MET A 49 7.02 -7.74 6.75
CA MET A 49 6.88 -9.17 6.42
C MET A 49 8.16 -9.99 6.66
N LEU A 50 9.34 -9.37 6.58
CA LEU A 50 10.62 -10.01 6.88
C LEU A 50 10.88 -10.11 8.38
N THR A 51 10.23 -9.29 9.20
CA THR A 51 10.33 -9.40 10.65
C THR A 51 9.57 -10.62 11.18
N ASN A 52 9.71 -10.92 12.47
CA ASN A 52 8.86 -11.89 13.15
C ASN A 52 7.61 -11.25 13.80
N TRP A 53 7.29 -10.01 13.45
CA TRP A 53 6.14 -9.30 14.01
C TRP A 53 4.84 -10.03 13.70
N ARG A 54 3.89 -9.92 14.63
CA ARG A 54 2.53 -10.45 14.54
C ARG A 54 1.60 -9.44 15.20
N LYS A 55 0.33 -9.44 14.81
CA LYS A 55 -0.67 -8.46 15.26
C LYS A 55 -0.92 -8.43 16.77
N ASP A 56 -0.55 -9.49 17.49
CA ASP A 56 -0.62 -9.60 18.96
C ASP A 56 0.62 -9.06 19.69
N ARG A 57 1.58 -8.46 18.97
CA ARG A 57 2.85 -7.97 19.52
C ARG A 57 3.00 -6.47 19.30
N PRO A 58 3.62 -5.74 20.23
CA PRO A 58 3.98 -4.34 20.02
C PRO A 58 4.90 -4.18 18.79
N PHE A 59 4.66 -3.12 18.02
CA PHE A 59 5.50 -2.65 16.93
C PHE A 59 5.99 -1.24 17.24
N TYR A 60 7.28 -0.97 17.02
CA TYR A 60 7.83 0.36 17.23
C TYR A 60 8.81 0.78 16.14
N ASP A 61 8.53 1.92 15.51
CA ASP A 61 9.46 2.59 14.60
C ASP A 61 10.01 3.87 15.27
N PRO A 62 11.27 3.86 15.75
CA PRO A 62 11.84 4.99 16.49
C PRO A 62 12.21 6.19 15.60
N VAL A 63 12.15 6.05 14.27
CA VAL A 63 12.50 7.08 13.28
C VAL A 63 11.49 7.08 12.13
N CYS A 64 10.21 7.18 12.49
CA CYS A 64 9.11 6.84 11.60
C CYS A 64 8.92 7.80 10.42
N GLY A 65 9.50 9.00 10.47
CA GLY A 65 9.29 10.05 9.48
C GLY A 65 7.80 10.22 9.19
N SER A 66 7.40 10.02 7.94
CA SER A 66 6.00 10.11 7.49
C SER A 66 5.10 8.92 7.89
N GLY A 67 5.53 8.06 8.82
CA GLY A 67 4.74 6.94 9.36
C GLY A 67 4.62 5.71 8.46
N THR A 68 5.42 5.60 7.40
CA THR A 68 5.19 4.60 6.33
C THR A 68 5.29 3.16 6.81
N ILE A 69 6.26 2.83 7.67
CA ILE A 69 6.40 1.47 8.19
C ILE A 69 5.26 1.14 9.15
N CYS A 70 4.88 2.07 10.04
CA CYS A 70 3.75 1.90 10.95
C CYS A 70 2.43 1.67 10.20
N ILE A 71 2.17 2.46 9.15
CA ILE A 71 0.95 2.33 8.33
C ILE A 71 0.91 0.97 7.61
N GLU A 72 2.00 0.53 6.97
CA GLU A 72 1.99 -0.79 6.31
C GLU A 72 1.91 -1.93 7.35
N ALA A 73 2.45 -1.77 8.56
CA ALA A 73 2.25 -2.72 9.64
C ALA A 73 0.78 -2.77 10.09
N ALA A 74 0.11 -1.64 10.20
CA ALA A 74 -1.32 -1.57 10.53
C ALA A 74 -2.19 -2.24 9.46
N LEU A 75 -1.93 -1.95 8.18
CA LEU A 75 -2.62 -2.59 7.05
C LEU A 75 -2.43 -4.12 7.07
N ILE A 76 -1.21 -4.59 7.34
CA ILE A 76 -0.93 -6.03 7.46
C ILE A 76 -1.64 -6.63 8.69
N GLY A 77 -1.62 -5.94 9.84
CA GLY A 77 -2.22 -6.38 11.10
C GLY A 77 -3.73 -6.57 10.99
N HIS A 78 -4.41 -5.63 10.33
CA HIS A 78 -5.84 -5.67 10.03
C HIS A 78 -6.18 -6.46 8.75
N ASN A 79 -5.20 -7.04 8.06
CA ASN A 79 -5.43 -7.74 6.79
C ASN A 79 -6.17 -6.90 5.72
N ILE A 80 -5.91 -5.58 5.70
CA ILE A 80 -6.51 -4.65 4.75
C ILE A 80 -5.75 -4.74 3.42
N ALA A 81 -6.48 -4.87 2.31
CA ALA A 81 -5.86 -4.98 1.00
C ALA A 81 -5.13 -3.68 0.59
N PRO A 82 -3.89 -3.74 0.10
CA PRO A 82 -3.11 -2.53 -0.27
C PRO A 82 -3.70 -1.77 -1.46
N GLY A 83 -4.59 -2.40 -2.22
CA GLY A 83 -5.31 -1.81 -3.35
C GLY A 83 -6.70 -1.28 -3.00
N PHE A 84 -7.13 -1.35 -1.73
CA PHE A 84 -8.52 -1.07 -1.32
C PHE A 84 -8.97 0.34 -1.71
N ASN A 85 -8.17 1.36 -1.39
CA ASN A 85 -8.50 2.77 -1.62
C ASN A 85 -7.90 3.35 -2.91
N ARG A 86 -7.79 2.54 -3.98
CA ARG A 86 -7.30 3.00 -5.29
C ARG A 86 -7.97 2.28 -6.45
N SER A 87 -7.73 2.81 -7.64
CA SER A 87 -8.14 2.23 -8.92
C SER A 87 -6.96 1.68 -9.73
N PHE A 88 -7.30 0.80 -10.68
CA PHE A 88 -6.43 0.14 -11.63
C PHE A 88 -6.87 0.49 -13.05
N THR A 89 -5.92 0.63 -13.97
CA THR A 89 -6.23 1.02 -15.36
C THR A 89 -7.12 0.00 -16.07
N CYS A 90 -6.95 -1.29 -15.77
CA CYS A 90 -7.76 -2.34 -16.37
C CYS A 90 -9.25 -2.34 -15.97
N GLU A 91 -9.64 -1.62 -14.91
CA GLU A 91 -11.05 -1.42 -14.53
C GLU A 91 -11.85 -0.69 -15.62
N THR A 92 -11.15 0.05 -16.48
CA THR A 92 -11.77 0.87 -17.54
C THR A 92 -11.85 0.16 -18.90
N TRP A 93 -11.43 -1.10 -18.98
CA TRP A 93 -11.33 -1.83 -20.25
C TRP A 93 -12.65 -2.50 -20.61
N ASP A 94 -13.13 -2.26 -21.83
CA ASP A 94 -14.47 -2.68 -22.28
C ASP A 94 -14.72 -4.19 -22.24
N TRP A 95 -13.66 -5.00 -22.26
CA TRP A 95 -13.72 -6.46 -22.22
C TRP A 95 -13.51 -7.05 -20.82
N VAL A 96 -13.30 -6.21 -19.81
CA VAL A 96 -13.21 -6.62 -18.42
C VAL A 96 -14.56 -6.35 -17.76
N ASP A 97 -15.21 -7.40 -17.26
CA ASP A 97 -16.49 -7.28 -16.58
C ASP A 97 -16.34 -6.47 -15.28
N PRO A 98 -17.02 -5.31 -15.13
CA PRO A 98 -16.95 -4.50 -13.92
C PRO A 98 -17.38 -5.25 -12.66
N ALA A 99 -18.27 -6.25 -12.78
CA ALA A 99 -18.73 -7.05 -11.65
C ALA A 99 -17.60 -7.84 -10.97
N ILE A 100 -16.50 -8.11 -11.69
CA ILE A 100 -15.32 -8.78 -11.11
C ILE A 100 -14.68 -7.89 -10.04
N PHE A 101 -14.54 -6.59 -10.29
CA PHE A 101 -13.90 -5.68 -9.33
C PHE A 101 -14.77 -5.44 -8.11
N GLU A 102 -16.08 -5.28 -8.29
CA GLU A 102 -17.02 -5.18 -7.17
C GLU A 102 -16.93 -6.42 -6.29
N LYS A 103 -16.97 -7.61 -6.89
CA LYS A 103 -16.82 -8.88 -6.16
C LYS A 103 -15.49 -8.96 -5.41
N VAL A 104 -14.37 -8.69 -6.06
CA VAL A 104 -13.03 -8.79 -5.44
C VAL A 104 -12.84 -7.76 -4.34
N ARG A 105 -13.36 -6.53 -4.50
CA ARG A 105 -13.33 -5.50 -3.43
C ARG A 105 -14.17 -5.92 -2.23
N ASN A 106 -15.38 -6.47 -2.46
CA ASN A 106 -16.22 -6.98 -1.38
C ASN A 106 -15.57 -8.18 -0.65
N GLU A 107 -14.90 -9.08 -1.37
CA GLU A 107 -14.14 -10.18 -0.78
C GLU A 107 -12.92 -9.70 0.03
N ALA A 108 -12.28 -8.60 -0.38
CA ALA A 108 -11.18 -8.00 0.36
C ALA A 108 -11.68 -7.34 1.65
N GLU A 109 -12.77 -6.58 1.57
CA GLU A 109 -13.43 -5.95 2.72
C GLU A 109 -13.85 -6.99 3.76
N ALA A 110 -14.49 -8.08 3.33
CA ALA A 110 -14.94 -9.16 4.21
C ALA A 110 -13.78 -9.93 4.90
N LYS A 111 -12.54 -9.78 4.42
CA LYS A 111 -11.33 -10.38 5.01
C LYS A 111 -10.58 -9.42 5.93
N ALA A 112 -10.87 -8.13 5.88
CA ALA A 112 -10.28 -7.16 6.79
C ALA A 112 -10.79 -7.43 8.21
N ASP A 113 -9.89 -7.27 9.17
CA ASP A 113 -10.10 -7.58 10.58
C ASP A 113 -9.91 -6.29 11.38
N TYR A 114 -10.91 -5.42 11.31
CA TYR A 114 -10.92 -4.11 11.98
C TYR A 114 -11.04 -4.20 13.50
N ASP A 115 -11.47 -5.35 14.03
CA ASP A 115 -11.69 -5.56 15.46
C ASP A 115 -10.40 -5.91 16.23
N VAL A 116 -9.29 -6.19 15.52
CA VAL A 116 -8.00 -6.42 16.17
C VAL A 116 -7.47 -5.13 16.76
N GLU A 117 -7.22 -5.14 18.07
CA GLU A 117 -6.43 -4.08 18.69
C GLU A 117 -4.95 -4.24 18.33
N LEU A 118 -4.37 -3.22 17.72
CA LEU A 118 -2.96 -3.16 17.36
C LEU A 118 -2.20 -2.21 18.29
N ASP A 119 -1.04 -2.65 18.78
CA ASP A 119 -0.08 -1.79 19.49
C ASP A 119 1.05 -1.41 18.54
N ILE A 120 0.86 -0.32 17.80
CA ILE A 120 1.84 0.21 16.83
C ILE A 120 2.16 1.64 17.20
N CYS A 121 3.43 1.88 17.54
CA CYS A 121 3.94 3.20 17.88
C CYS A 121 5.02 3.65 16.89
N GLY A 122 5.10 4.95 16.66
CA GLY A 122 6.17 5.58 15.88
C GLY A 122 6.64 6.87 16.55
N SER A 123 7.94 7.14 16.50
CA SER A 123 8.51 8.42 16.93
C SER A 123 9.44 8.98 15.89
N ASP A 124 9.59 10.30 15.89
CA ASP A 124 10.59 11.01 15.09
C ASP A 124 11.01 12.26 15.86
N VAL A 125 12.22 12.74 15.59
CA VAL A 125 12.74 13.98 16.18
C VAL A 125 12.09 15.22 15.54
N ASP A 126 11.64 15.10 14.28
CA ASP A 126 10.96 16.18 13.58
C ASP A 126 9.45 16.14 13.84
N GLY A 127 8.97 17.10 14.64
CA GLY A 127 7.55 17.25 14.95
C GLY A 127 6.66 17.44 13.71
N ARG A 128 7.17 18.04 12.62
CA ARG A 128 6.40 18.17 11.37
C ARG A 128 6.17 16.81 10.71
N MET A 129 7.16 15.93 10.79
CA MET A 129 7.02 14.58 10.24
C MET A 129 5.99 13.76 11.01
N ILE A 130 5.87 13.97 12.33
CA ILE A 130 4.80 13.37 13.14
C ILE A 130 3.42 13.87 12.71
N GLU A 131 3.26 15.16 12.42
CA GLU A 131 1.99 15.70 11.88
C GLU A 131 1.64 15.06 10.52
N VAL A 132 2.63 14.96 9.62
CA VAL A 132 2.46 14.26 8.33
C VAL A 132 2.13 12.78 8.52
N ALA A 133 2.75 12.10 9.49
CA ALA A 133 2.48 10.70 9.79
C ALA A 133 1.03 10.50 10.27
N ARG A 134 0.53 11.38 11.14
CA ARG A 134 -0.87 11.35 11.60
C ARG A 134 -1.85 11.57 10.46
N ALA A 135 -1.63 12.59 9.63
CA ALA A 135 -2.49 12.86 8.48
C ALA A 135 -2.51 11.70 7.47
N ASN A 136 -1.34 11.09 7.20
CA ASN A 136 -1.26 9.91 6.33
C ASN A 136 -1.95 8.68 6.93
N ALA A 137 -1.95 8.52 8.25
CA ALA A 137 -2.65 7.43 8.92
C ALA A 137 -4.17 7.64 8.84
N GLU A 138 -4.67 8.83 9.15
CA GLU A 138 -6.10 9.19 9.07
C GLU A 138 -6.68 8.98 7.66
N GLU A 139 -5.90 9.19 6.59
CA GLU A 139 -6.34 8.98 5.21
C GLU A 139 -6.53 7.48 4.86
N VAL A 140 -5.91 6.56 5.61
CA VAL A 140 -6.10 5.10 5.43
C VAL A 140 -7.36 4.61 6.16
N GLY A 141 -7.86 5.37 7.13
CA GLY A 141 -8.89 4.95 8.10
C GLY A 141 -8.27 4.51 9.42
#